data_AF-A0A7V1IH51-F1
#
_entry.id   AF-A0A7V1IH51-F1
#
_cell.length_a   1.000
_cell.length_b   1.000
_cell.length_c   1.000
_cell.angle_alpha   90.00
_cell.angle_beta   90.00
_cell.angle_gamma   90.00
#
_symmetry.space_group_name_H-M   'P 1'
#
loop_
_entity.id
_entity.type
_entity.pdbx_description
1 polymer ?
#
loop_
_entity_poly.entity_id
_entity_poly.type
_entity_poly.pdbx_seq_one_letter_code
_entity_poly.pdbx_strand_id
1 'polypeptide(L)'
;MRNRSSSRFIPRVALVALAFSLVATPASSLTIVPAASALDAAEGCTSASCFLSSVFSLQAPSQVTGSIDLVGNTLSFSIDLAGPATLVGSDGPVTSVDFTNLNYSGSVVVTPISGGVAFSDQATTVSGTLTPNGAGSPIAFNISGVNTTGNCSTGASLVCGLQFGAGVGFAIHVNGNPRFFRHTVDVNAVVPEPGTALLIGLGLTALAVQRPRA
;
A
#
# COMPACT_ATOMS: atom_id res chain seq x y z
N MET A 1 -12.78 -71.28 -35.46
CA MET A 1 -12.74 -69.80 -35.52
C MET A 1 -14.14 -69.23 -35.30
N ARG A 2 -14.40 -68.58 -34.16
CA ARG A 2 -15.49 -67.60 -33.99
C ARG A 2 -15.20 -66.78 -32.73
N ASN A 3 -14.85 -65.51 -32.96
CA ASN A 3 -14.44 -64.51 -31.98
C ASN A 3 -15.53 -64.22 -30.96
N ARG A 4 -15.22 -64.31 -29.66
CA ARG A 4 -16.03 -63.74 -28.58
C ARG A 4 -15.52 -62.33 -28.29
N SER A 5 -16.30 -61.33 -28.71
CA SER A 5 -16.05 -59.91 -28.44
C SER A 5 -16.57 -59.57 -27.04
N SER A 6 -15.66 -59.23 -26.14
CA SER A 6 -15.92 -58.81 -24.76
C SER A 6 -16.13 -57.30 -24.69
N SER A 7 -17.40 -56.89 -24.75
CA SER A 7 -17.86 -55.52 -24.51
C SER A 7 -17.73 -55.16 -23.02
N ARG A 8 -16.72 -54.37 -22.65
CA ARG A 8 -16.61 -53.73 -21.33
C ARG A 8 -17.38 -52.41 -21.35
N PHE A 9 -18.53 -52.39 -20.68
CA PHE A 9 -19.27 -51.18 -20.32
C PHE A 9 -18.55 -50.50 -19.14
N ILE A 10 -17.93 -49.34 -19.36
CA ILE A 10 -17.42 -48.47 -18.29
C ILE A 10 -18.57 -47.52 -17.91
N PRO A 11 -19.05 -47.51 -16.65
CA PRO A 11 -20.11 -46.61 -16.23
C PRO A 11 -19.54 -45.19 -16.15
N ARG A 12 -19.94 -44.34 -17.10
CA ARG A 12 -19.82 -42.88 -17.01
C ARG A 12 -20.90 -42.38 -16.03
N VAL A 13 -20.65 -42.52 -14.74
CA VAL A 13 -21.55 -42.00 -13.70
C VAL A 13 -20.79 -41.04 -12.81
N ALA A 14 -21.31 -39.82 -12.76
CA ALA A 14 -21.11 -38.80 -11.73
C ALA A 14 -19.74 -38.10 -11.67
N LEU A 15 -19.34 -37.46 -12.77
CA LEU A 15 -18.67 -36.15 -12.64
C LEU A 15 -19.78 -35.10 -12.47
N VAL A 16 -20.42 -35.09 -11.29
CA VAL A 16 -21.32 -34.00 -10.92
C VAL A 16 -20.47 -32.75 -10.87
N ALA A 17 -20.76 -31.86 -11.80
CA ALA A 17 -20.23 -30.52 -11.89
C ALA A 17 -20.48 -29.78 -10.59
N LEU A 18 -19.56 -29.90 -9.64
CA LEU A 18 -19.29 -28.87 -8.64
C LEU A 18 -18.54 -27.72 -9.36
N ALA A 19 -19.18 -27.18 -10.40
CA ALA A 19 -18.94 -25.84 -10.87
C ALA A 19 -19.63 -24.92 -9.86
N PHE A 20 -19.13 -24.92 -8.63
CA PHE A 20 -19.36 -23.81 -7.72
C PHE A 20 -18.73 -22.62 -8.43
N SER A 21 -19.61 -21.83 -9.04
CA SER A 21 -19.39 -20.46 -9.46
C SER A 21 -18.74 -19.73 -8.29
N LEU A 22 -17.42 -19.77 -8.33
CA LEU A 22 -16.50 -18.88 -7.69
C LEU A 22 -16.73 -17.49 -8.28
N VAL A 23 -17.85 -16.90 -7.90
CA VAL A 23 -18.02 -15.46 -7.95
C VAL A 23 -16.95 -14.97 -6.99
N ALA A 24 -15.80 -14.60 -7.55
CA ALA A 24 -14.77 -13.89 -6.84
C ALA A 24 -15.46 -12.63 -6.30
N THR A 25 -15.94 -12.70 -5.07
CA THR A 25 -16.35 -11.52 -4.33
C THR A 25 -15.14 -10.59 -4.42
N PRO A 26 -15.27 -9.39 -5.01
CA PRO A 26 -14.17 -8.44 -5.04
C PRO A 26 -13.67 -8.35 -3.60
N ALA A 27 -12.37 -8.56 -3.41
CA ALA A 27 -11.77 -8.35 -2.12
C ALA A 27 -12.17 -6.93 -1.70
N SER A 28 -12.95 -6.82 -0.63
CA SER A 28 -13.36 -5.52 -0.14
C SER A 28 -12.09 -4.80 0.29
N SER A 29 -11.78 -3.68 -0.36
CA SER A 29 -10.67 -2.82 0.04
C SER A 29 -10.77 -2.55 1.54
N LEU A 30 -9.72 -2.84 2.29
CA LEU A 30 -9.66 -2.61 3.72
C LEU A 30 -9.60 -1.10 3.96
N THR A 31 -10.52 -0.60 4.78
CA THR A 31 -10.54 0.82 5.14
C THR A 31 -9.51 1.07 6.25
N ILE A 32 -8.70 2.10 6.08
CA ILE A 32 -7.71 2.54 7.06
C ILE A 32 -8.44 3.10 8.27
N VAL A 33 -8.06 2.66 9.47
CA VAL A 33 -8.64 3.15 10.74
C VAL A 33 -7.87 4.41 11.17
N PRO A 34 -8.46 5.61 11.10
CA PRO A 34 -7.70 6.85 11.30
C PRO A 34 -7.15 7.02 12.71
N ALA A 35 -7.84 6.49 13.72
CA ALA A 35 -7.39 6.56 15.11
C ALA A 35 -6.16 5.66 15.40
N ALA A 36 -5.82 4.75 14.49
CA ALA A 36 -4.72 3.80 14.62
C ALA A 36 -3.71 3.89 13.47
N SER A 37 -3.79 4.96 12.65
CA SER A 37 -2.96 5.18 11.48
C SER A 37 -2.50 6.63 11.43
N ALA A 38 -1.22 6.86 11.14
CA ALA A 38 -0.67 8.20 11.08
C ALA A 38 0.50 8.31 10.10
N LEU A 39 0.76 9.54 9.67
CA LEU A 39 2.08 9.98 9.25
C LEU A 39 2.91 10.16 10.52
N ASP A 40 3.75 9.18 10.84
CA ASP A 40 4.50 9.14 12.11
C ASP A 40 5.85 9.83 12.02
N ALA A 41 6.45 9.87 10.82
CA ALA A 41 7.64 10.63 10.56
C ALA A 41 7.56 11.31 9.19
N ALA A 42 8.02 12.56 9.14
CA ALA A 42 8.24 13.27 7.89
C ALA A 42 9.46 14.17 8.04
N GLU A 43 10.33 14.16 7.05
CA GLU A 43 11.55 14.96 7.04
C GLU A 43 11.71 15.65 5.70
N GLY A 44 12.14 16.91 5.73
CA GLY A 44 12.59 17.67 4.56
C GLY A 44 14.09 17.90 4.66
N CYS A 45 14.85 17.55 3.62
CA CYS A 45 16.31 17.43 3.67
C CYS A 45 16.98 18.22 2.54
N THR A 46 18.28 18.50 2.72
CA THR A 46 19.09 19.16 1.68
C THR A 46 19.54 18.22 0.55
N SER A 47 19.46 16.91 0.76
CA SER A 47 19.88 15.89 -0.21
C SER A 47 18.90 14.72 -0.23
N ALA A 48 18.90 13.97 -1.34
CA ALA A 48 17.96 12.87 -1.58
C ALA A 48 18.03 11.74 -0.56
N SER A 49 19.17 11.59 0.13
CA SER A 49 19.40 10.49 1.05
C SER A 49 18.82 10.74 2.46
N CYS A 50 18.51 11.99 2.83
CA CYS A 50 17.88 12.34 4.11
C CYS A 50 18.53 11.77 5.39
N PHE A 51 19.77 11.27 5.36
CA PHE A 51 20.40 10.61 6.51
C PHE A 51 21.17 11.56 7.43
N LEU A 52 21.65 12.69 6.92
CA LEU A 52 22.64 13.52 7.62
C LEU A 52 22.25 15.01 7.75
N SER A 53 21.15 15.42 7.13
CA SER A 53 20.81 16.85 7.00
C SER A 53 19.31 17.10 6.90
N SER A 54 18.58 16.73 7.95
CA SER A 54 17.19 17.18 8.12
C SER A 54 17.16 18.70 8.34
N VAL A 55 16.37 19.38 7.50
CA VAL A 55 16.09 20.82 7.56
C VAL A 55 14.77 21.06 8.25
N PHE A 56 13.79 20.18 7.99
CA PHE A 56 12.45 20.19 8.54
C PHE A 56 12.13 18.81 9.11
N SER A 57 11.52 18.75 10.29
CA SER A 57 11.05 17.50 10.90
C SER A 57 9.60 17.64 11.33
N LEU A 58 8.85 16.55 11.21
CA LEU A 58 7.46 16.48 11.64
C LEU A 58 7.33 16.87 13.13
N GLN A 59 6.44 17.81 13.43
CA GLN A 59 6.24 18.28 14.81
C GLN A 59 5.47 17.26 15.65
N ALA A 60 4.45 16.64 15.07
CA ALA A 60 3.61 15.65 15.70
C ALA A 60 3.00 14.70 14.65
N PRO A 61 2.68 13.45 15.02
CA PRO A 61 1.99 12.53 14.13
C PRO A 61 0.68 13.12 13.61
N SER A 62 0.38 12.88 12.34
CA SER A 62 -0.82 13.39 11.68
C SER A 62 -1.66 12.23 11.18
N GLN A 63 -2.94 12.18 11.56
CA GLN A 63 -3.82 11.06 11.21
C GLN A 63 -3.94 10.89 9.70
N VAL A 64 -4.05 9.63 9.26
CA VAL A 64 -4.30 9.30 7.86
C VAL A 64 -5.59 8.50 7.72
N THR A 65 -6.19 8.58 6.55
CA THR A 65 -7.38 7.86 6.12
C THR A 65 -7.12 7.19 4.78
N GLY A 66 -8.11 6.48 4.25
CA GLY A 66 -8.06 5.90 2.90
C GLY A 66 -8.28 4.40 2.91
N SER A 67 -7.66 3.72 1.95
CA SER A 67 -7.87 2.30 1.69
C SER A 67 -6.60 1.58 1.31
N ILE A 68 -6.53 0.30 1.66
CA ILE A 68 -5.49 -0.63 1.26
C ILE A 68 -6.13 -1.95 0.82
N ASP A 69 -5.59 -2.57 -0.21
CA ASP A 69 -6.09 -3.83 -0.74
C ASP A 69 -4.91 -4.74 -1.12
N LEU A 70 -5.03 -6.02 -0.81
CA LEU A 70 -4.01 -7.03 -1.10
C LEU A 70 -4.66 -8.15 -1.91
N VAL A 71 -4.45 -8.13 -3.23
CA VAL A 71 -4.97 -9.12 -4.16
C VAL A 71 -3.82 -9.93 -4.74
N GLY A 72 -3.76 -11.21 -4.37
CA GLY A 72 -2.64 -12.08 -4.73
C GLY A 72 -1.34 -11.56 -4.13
N ASN A 73 -0.37 -11.20 -4.98
CA ASN A 73 0.92 -10.61 -4.59
C ASN A 73 0.98 -9.10 -4.85
N THR A 74 -0.15 -8.43 -5.03
CA THR A 74 -0.20 -6.99 -5.32
C THR A 74 -0.91 -6.25 -4.20
N LEU A 75 -0.20 -5.31 -3.57
CA LEU A 75 -0.73 -4.39 -2.57
C LEU A 75 -1.04 -3.05 -3.25
N SER A 76 -2.30 -2.68 -3.31
CA SER A 76 -2.77 -1.37 -3.76
C SER A 76 -3.15 -0.50 -2.58
N PHE A 77 -2.83 0.78 -2.62
CA PHE A 77 -3.19 1.70 -1.55
C PHE A 77 -3.51 3.10 -2.08
N SER A 78 -4.37 3.79 -1.35
CA SER A 78 -4.64 5.22 -1.44
C SER A 78 -4.75 5.74 0.00
N ILE A 79 -3.79 6.54 0.43
CA ILE A 79 -3.67 7.02 1.80
C ILE A 79 -3.74 8.54 1.77
N ASP A 80 -4.69 9.11 2.49
CA ASP A 80 -4.95 10.53 2.55
C ASP A 80 -4.67 11.08 3.93
N LEU A 81 -3.98 12.21 4.02
CA LEU A 81 -3.79 12.91 5.27
C LEU A 81 -5.12 13.53 5.72
N ALA A 82 -5.55 13.23 6.96
CA ALA A 82 -6.86 13.64 7.48
C ALA A 82 -6.93 15.14 7.85
N GLY A 83 -5.77 15.77 8.03
CA GLY A 83 -5.61 17.19 8.39
C GLY A 83 -4.25 17.72 7.92
N PRO A 84 -3.85 18.94 8.28
CA PRO A 84 -2.51 19.43 7.95
C PRO A 84 -1.43 18.68 8.74
N ALA A 85 -0.28 18.46 8.10
CA ALA A 85 0.95 17.98 8.76
C ALA A 85 2.02 19.07 8.70
N THR A 86 2.44 19.56 9.86
CA THR A 86 3.45 20.62 9.98
C THR A 86 4.83 20.02 10.24
N LEU A 87 5.79 20.34 9.39
CA LEU A 87 7.20 20.09 9.64
C LEU A 87 7.87 21.40 10.05
N VAL A 88 8.55 21.40 11.19
CA VAL A 88 9.23 22.57 11.76
C VAL A 88 10.71 22.49 11.45
N GLY A 89 11.32 23.63 11.13
CA GLY A 89 12.69 23.66 10.65
C GLY A 89 13.14 25.06 10.28
N SER A 90 14.26 25.19 9.56
CA SER A 90 14.63 26.50 9.03
C SER A 90 15.35 26.38 7.69
N ASP A 91 14.84 27.11 6.70
CA ASP A 91 15.45 27.29 5.40
C ASP A 91 15.43 28.77 5.01
N GLY A 92 16.38 29.51 5.59
CA GLY A 92 16.39 30.97 5.51
C GLY A 92 15.15 31.56 6.21
N PRO A 93 14.32 32.38 5.52
CA PRO A 93 13.11 32.95 6.10
C PRO A 93 11.96 31.96 6.31
N VAL A 94 12.04 30.73 5.78
CA VAL A 94 11.02 29.70 6.00
C VAL A 94 11.30 28.99 7.33
N THR A 95 10.32 28.97 8.24
CA THR A 95 10.45 28.41 9.60
C THR A 95 9.63 27.13 9.82
N SER A 96 8.72 26.82 8.91
CA SER A 96 8.03 25.54 8.84
C SER A 96 7.41 25.34 7.47
N VAL A 97 7.00 24.12 7.16
CA VAL A 97 6.21 23.80 5.98
C VAL A 97 4.99 22.98 6.39
N ASP A 98 3.83 23.35 5.87
CA ASP A 98 2.59 22.61 6.10
C ASP A 98 2.21 21.81 4.86
N PHE A 99 2.02 20.51 5.03
CA PHE A 99 1.41 19.67 4.01
C PHE A 99 -0.10 19.58 4.22
N THR A 100 -0.85 19.83 3.16
CA THR A 100 -2.31 19.70 3.11
C THR A 100 -2.73 18.94 1.86
N ASN A 101 -3.91 18.30 1.90
CA ASN A 101 -4.42 17.46 0.81
C ASN A 101 -3.39 16.42 0.33
N LEU A 102 -2.59 15.89 1.26
CA LEU A 102 -1.49 14.99 0.95
C LEU A 102 -2.05 13.58 0.71
N ASN A 103 -1.86 13.06 -0.50
CA ASN A 103 -2.25 11.72 -0.92
C ASN A 103 -1.03 10.91 -1.34
N TYR A 104 -0.97 9.67 -0.87
CA TYR A 104 -0.04 8.65 -1.31
C TYR A 104 -0.82 7.55 -2.01
N SER A 105 -0.47 7.23 -3.26
CA SER A 105 -1.17 6.19 -4.01
C SER A 105 -0.22 5.35 -4.85
N GLY A 106 -0.51 4.06 -4.94
CA GLY A 106 0.33 3.13 -5.69
C GLY A 106 -0.17 1.70 -5.66
N SER A 107 0.47 0.87 -6.49
CA SER A 107 0.27 -0.57 -6.54
C SER A 107 1.64 -1.23 -6.61
N VAL A 108 2.00 -1.99 -5.58
CA VAL A 108 3.31 -2.61 -5.42
C VAL A 108 3.20 -4.12 -5.36
N VAL A 109 4.19 -4.81 -5.93
CA VAL A 109 4.32 -6.27 -5.83
C VAL A 109 4.96 -6.61 -4.49
N VAL A 110 4.31 -7.44 -3.69
CA VAL A 110 4.81 -7.85 -2.38
C VAL A 110 5.46 -9.23 -2.43
N THR A 111 6.48 -9.41 -1.61
CA THR A 111 7.16 -10.68 -1.36
C THR A 111 6.77 -11.20 0.01
N PRO A 112 6.34 -12.47 0.14
CA PRO A 112 6.06 -13.07 1.44
C PRO A 112 7.31 -13.11 2.34
N ILE A 113 7.12 -12.81 3.62
CA ILE A 113 8.14 -12.94 4.67
C ILE A 113 7.54 -13.69 5.87
N SER A 114 8.37 -14.07 6.85
CA SER A 114 7.86 -14.68 8.09
C SER A 114 6.94 -13.69 8.82
N GLY A 115 5.65 -14.01 8.92
CA GLY A 115 4.66 -13.18 9.62
C GLY A 115 4.03 -12.04 8.80
N GLY A 116 4.27 -11.97 7.49
CA GLY A 116 3.68 -10.90 6.68
C GLY A 116 4.16 -10.84 5.23
N VAL A 117 4.14 -9.63 4.68
CA VAL A 117 4.63 -9.32 3.33
C VAL A 117 5.50 -8.08 3.35
N ALA A 118 6.44 -7.98 2.42
CA ALA A 118 7.31 -6.82 2.27
C ALA A 118 7.48 -6.43 0.81
N PHE A 119 7.83 -5.18 0.57
CA PHE A 119 8.19 -4.68 -0.74
C PHE A 119 9.29 -3.63 -0.59
N SER A 120 10.15 -3.56 -1.58
CA SER A 120 11.21 -2.57 -1.62
C SER A 120 11.36 -1.98 -3.00
N ASP A 121 11.72 -0.71 -3.02
CA ASP A 121 12.15 0.01 -4.20
C ASP A 121 11.15 0.03 -5.35
N GLN A 122 9.88 0.34 -5.05
CA GLN A 122 8.83 0.42 -6.05
C GLN A 122 8.26 1.83 -6.19
N ALA A 123 7.97 2.20 -7.44
CA ALA A 123 7.49 3.51 -7.82
C ALA A 123 6.01 3.70 -7.44
N THR A 124 5.71 4.82 -6.78
CA THR A 124 4.36 5.24 -6.41
C THR A 124 4.16 6.72 -6.73
N THR A 125 3.00 7.26 -6.36
CA THR A 125 2.65 8.66 -6.55
C THR A 125 2.43 9.33 -5.20
N VAL A 126 2.96 10.54 -5.04
CA VAL A 126 2.67 11.42 -3.90
C VAL A 126 2.21 12.76 -4.44
N SER A 127 1.08 13.24 -3.93
CA SER A 127 0.50 14.52 -4.36
C SER A 127 -0.01 15.32 -3.17
N GLY A 128 -0.13 16.62 -3.31
CA GLY A 128 -0.68 17.49 -2.26
C GLY A 128 -0.30 18.95 -2.44
N THR A 129 -0.38 19.71 -1.35
CA THR A 129 0.04 21.12 -1.30
C THR A 129 1.00 21.33 -0.13
N LEU A 130 2.16 21.92 -0.41
CA LEU A 130 3.14 22.36 0.57
C LEU A 130 3.03 23.87 0.74
N THR A 131 2.77 24.35 1.95
CA THR A 131 2.72 25.78 2.27
C THR A 131 3.90 26.17 3.16
N PRO A 132 4.89 26.90 2.65
CA PRO A 132 5.98 27.40 3.47
C PRO A 132 5.50 28.54 4.38
N ASN A 133 5.82 28.46 5.66
CA ASN A 133 5.55 29.51 6.64
C ASN A 133 6.77 30.43 6.79
N GLY A 134 6.54 31.74 6.86
CA GLY A 134 7.57 32.77 6.97
C GLY A 134 7.89 33.45 5.64
N ALA A 135 8.01 32.71 4.53
CA ALA A 135 8.17 33.27 3.20
C ALA A 135 7.79 32.27 2.09
N GLY A 136 7.34 32.77 0.93
CA GLY A 136 6.97 31.94 -0.22
C GLY A 136 5.45 31.86 -0.43
N SER A 137 5.03 30.97 -1.32
CA SER A 137 3.62 30.73 -1.63
C SER A 137 3.34 29.23 -1.60
N PRO A 138 2.08 28.81 -1.41
CA PRO A 138 1.69 27.41 -1.50
C PRO A 138 2.10 26.78 -2.83
N ILE A 139 2.56 25.53 -2.77
CA ILE A 139 3.06 24.76 -3.90
C ILE A 139 2.23 23.49 -4.03
N ALA A 140 1.39 23.43 -5.05
CA ALA A 140 0.74 22.18 -5.42
C ALA A 140 1.74 21.27 -6.13
N PHE A 141 1.74 19.98 -5.80
CA PHE A 141 2.63 18.99 -6.41
C PHE A 141 1.88 17.68 -6.68
N ASN A 142 2.34 16.98 -7.71
CA ASN A 142 1.92 15.63 -8.05
C ASN A 142 3.13 14.93 -8.67
N ILE A 143 3.79 14.08 -7.88
CA ILE A 143 5.07 13.46 -8.21
C ILE A 143 4.85 11.96 -8.36
N SER A 144 5.06 11.45 -9.56
CA SER A 144 5.09 10.02 -9.86
C SER A 144 6.53 9.48 -9.77
N GLY A 145 6.67 8.18 -9.54
CA GLY A 145 8.00 7.56 -9.45
C GLY A 145 8.65 7.73 -8.08
N VAL A 146 7.87 8.05 -7.05
CA VAL A 146 8.37 8.15 -5.68
C VAL A 146 8.73 6.76 -5.20
N ASN A 147 9.98 6.58 -4.79
CA ASN A 147 10.43 5.29 -4.33
C ASN A 147 9.76 4.92 -3.00
N THR A 148 9.18 3.73 -2.94
CA THR A 148 8.41 3.28 -1.78
C THR A 148 8.88 1.91 -1.33
N THR A 149 9.11 1.81 -0.03
CA THR A 149 9.41 0.56 0.67
C THR A 149 8.37 0.36 1.74
N GLY A 150 8.18 -0.88 2.17
CA GLY A 150 7.28 -1.14 3.29
C GLY A 150 7.20 -2.60 3.68
N ASN A 151 6.65 -2.81 4.85
CA ASN A 151 6.32 -4.11 5.39
C ASN A 151 4.92 -4.09 5.96
N CYS A 152 4.22 -5.20 5.83
CA CYS A 152 2.89 -5.39 6.42
C CYS A 152 2.89 -6.69 7.20
N SER A 153 2.47 -6.63 8.46
CA SER A 153 2.14 -7.81 9.24
C SER A 153 0.70 -8.24 8.93
N THR A 154 0.50 -9.54 8.77
CA THR A 154 -0.82 -10.11 8.46
C THR A 154 -1.38 -10.77 9.72
N GLY A 155 -2.51 -10.28 10.24
CA GLY A 155 -3.22 -10.83 11.39
C GLY A 155 -4.72 -10.58 11.31
N ALA A 156 -5.37 -10.29 12.45
CA ALA A 156 -6.76 -9.84 12.48
C ALA A 156 -6.95 -8.44 11.83
N SER A 157 -5.86 -7.67 11.74
CA SER A 157 -5.75 -6.45 10.95
C SER A 157 -4.52 -6.53 10.05
N LEU A 158 -4.52 -5.75 8.98
CA LEU A 158 -3.34 -5.50 8.17
C LEU A 158 -2.65 -4.24 8.73
N VAL A 159 -1.49 -4.43 9.35
CA VAL A 159 -0.68 -3.32 9.88
C VAL A 159 0.55 -3.15 9.02
N CYS A 160 0.66 -2.02 8.33
CA CYS A 160 1.74 -1.71 7.40
C CYS A 160 2.54 -0.49 7.86
N GLY A 161 3.86 -0.57 7.79
CA GLY A 161 4.74 0.60 7.78
C GLY A 161 5.18 0.89 6.35
N LEU A 162 4.77 2.02 5.80
CA LEU A 162 5.13 2.45 4.44
C LEU A 162 6.08 3.63 4.50
N GLN A 163 7.16 3.59 3.72
CA GLN A 163 8.11 4.70 3.61
C GLN A 163 8.15 5.20 2.17
N PHE A 164 7.84 6.48 1.98
CA PHE A 164 7.84 7.20 0.71
C PHE A 164 9.09 8.07 0.62
N GLY A 165 9.77 8.03 -0.53
CA GLY A 165 11.07 8.66 -0.71
C GLY A 165 12.23 7.86 -0.10
N ALA A 166 12.08 6.55 0.05
CA ALA A 166 13.16 5.67 0.52
C ALA A 166 14.32 5.71 -0.50
N GLY A 167 15.56 5.92 -0.06
CA GLY A 167 16.75 6.00 -0.93
C GLY A 167 16.86 7.31 -1.72
N VAL A 168 15.85 7.64 -2.54
CA VAL A 168 15.74 8.90 -3.30
C VAL A 168 14.40 9.56 -2.94
N GLY A 169 14.47 10.59 -2.07
CA GLY A 169 13.31 11.40 -1.73
C GLY A 169 12.67 12.10 -2.94
N PHE A 170 11.42 12.53 -2.81
CA PHE A 170 10.82 13.41 -3.81
C PHE A 170 11.17 14.87 -3.50
N ALA A 171 11.48 15.67 -4.52
CA ALA A 171 11.96 17.03 -4.34
C ALA A 171 10.89 18.08 -4.62
N ILE A 172 10.74 19.05 -3.72
CA ILE A 172 9.91 20.25 -3.90
C ILE A 172 10.80 21.48 -3.64
N HIS A 173 10.64 22.54 -4.42
CA HIS A 173 11.42 23.77 -4.22
C HIS A 173 10.82 24.61 -3.09
N VAL A 174 11.50 24.70 -1.95
CA VAL A 174 11.12 25.56 -0.82
C VAL A 174 12.06 26.75 -0.80
N ASN A 175 11.52 27.97 -0.85
CA ASN A 175 12.33 29.20 -0.90
C ASN A 175 13.41 29.18 -2.00
N GLY A 176 13.07 28.63 -3.18
CA GLY A 176 13.99 28.49 -4.31
C GLY A 176 15.02 27.35 -4.20
N ASN A 177 15.09 26.65 -3.06
CA ASN A 177 16.00 25.52 -2.87
C ASN A 177 15.26 24.18 -3.04
N PRO A 178 15.82 23.20 -3.76
CA PRO A 178 15.25 21.86 -3.77
C PRO A 178 15.38 21.24 -2.38
N ARG A 179 14.24 20.78 -1.85
CA ARG A 179 14.15 20.02 -0.60
C ARG A 179 13.59 18.64 -0.88
N PHE A 180 14.29 17.63 -0.41
CA PHE A 180 13.91 16.23 -0.59
C PHE A 180 13.10 15.78 0.61
N PHE A 181 11.98 15.10 0.38
CA PHE A 181 11.09 14.65 1.43
C PHE A 181 11.08 13.14 1.56
N ARG A 182 11.05 12.70 2.82
CA ARG A 182 10.94 11.29 3.22
C ARG A 182 9.86 11.17 4.27
N HIS A 183 8.83 10.40 3.98
CA HIS A 183 7.66 10.23 4.84
C HIS A 183 7.54 8.76 5.25
N THR A 184 7.22 8.50 6.51
CA THR A 184 6.90 7.19 7.05
C THR A 184 5.46 7.23 7.57
N VAL A 185 4.63 6.33 7.05
CA VAL A 185 3.20 6.24 7.34
C VAL A 185 2.91 4.87 7.90
N ASP A 186 2.40 4.80 9.12
CA ASP A 186 1.86 3.56 9.67
C ASP A 186 0.36 3.49 9.40
N VAL A 187 -0.06 2.36 8.83
CA VAL A 187 -1.43 2.09 8.42
C VAL A 187 -1.93 0.88 9.17
N ASN A 188 -3.06 1.02 9.86
CA ASN A 188 -3.81 -0.08 10.43
C ASN A 188 -5.17 -0.18 9.75
N ALA A 189 -5.36 -1.24 8.96
CA ALA A 189 -6.61 -1.52 8.28
C ALA A 189 -7.26 -2.77 8.89
N VAL A 190 -8.48 -2.60 9.40
CA VAL A 190 -9.22 -3.70 10.04
C VAL A 190 -9.84 -4.57 8.96
N VAL A 191 -9.63 -5.89 9.06
CA VAL A 191 -10.33 -6.86 8.23
C VAL A 191 -11.73 -7.00 8.80
N PRO A 192 -12.81 -6.68 8.04
CA PRO A 192 -14.17 -6.95 8.48
C PRO A 192 -14.29 -8.43 8.84
N GLU A 193 -14.92 -8.74 9.98
CA GLU A 193 -14.90 -10.09 10.54
C GLU A 193 -15.27 -11.21 9.55
N PRO A 194 -14.75 -12.44 9.74
CA PRO A 194 -14.54 -13.43 8.68
C PRO A 194 -15.78 -14.18 8.16
N GLY A 195 -17.00 -13.71 8.42
CA GLY A 195 -18.19 -14.28 7.76
C GLY A 195 -18.07 -14.29 6.23
N THR A 196 -17.25 -13.39 5.67
CA THR A 196 -17.07 -13.18 4.22
C THR A 196 -15.72 -13.68 3.69
N ALA A 197 -14.64 -13.63 4.48
CA ALA A 197 -13.30 -14.06 4.05
C ALA A 197 -13.15 -15.59 3.94
N LEU A 198 -13.96 -16.35 4.67
CA LEU A 198 -14.00 -17.83 4.61
C LEU A 198 -14.41 -18.36 3.23
N LEU A 199 -15.23 -17.63 2.46
CA LEU A 199 -15.62 -17.99 1.09
C LEU A 199 -14.48 -17.81 0.08
N ILE A 200 -13.61 -16.82 0.29
CA ILE A 200 -12.50 -16.52 -0.62
C ILE A 200 -11.38 -17.57 -0.50
N GLY A 201 -11.13 -18.07 0.72
CA GLY A 201 -10.15 -19.15 0.96
C GLY A 201 -10.57 -20.53 0.39
N LEU A 202 -11.87 -20.85 0.42
CA LEU A 202 -12.40 -22.12 -0.12
C LEU A 202 -12.41 -22.16 -1.66
N GLY A 203 -12.35 -21.01 -2.29
CA GLY A 203 -12.32 -20.88 -3.74
C GLY A 203 -11.00 -21.15 -4.43
N LEU A 204 -9.93 -20.60 -3.85
CA LEU A 204 -8.57 -20.76 -4.38
C LEU A 204 -8.08 -22.20 -4.21
N THR A 205 -8.55 -22.90 -3.17
CA THR A 205 -8.28 -24.31 -2.95
C THR A 205 -8.97 -25.22 -3.98
N ALA A 206 -10.16 -24.87 -4.49
CA ALA A 206 -10.82 -25.63 -5.55
C ALA A 206 -10.13 -25.50 -6.93
N LEU A 207 -9.57 -24.32 -7.24
CA LEU A 207 -8.83 -24.09 -8.50
C LEU A 207 -7.45 -24.77 -8.52
N ALA A 208 -6.81 -24.93 -7.36
CA ALA A 208 -5.52 -25.61 -7.24
C ALA A 208 -5.60 -27.13 -7.48
N VAL A 209 -6.79 -27.72 -7.31
CA VAL A 209 -6.99 -29.19 -7.37
C VAL A 209 -7.36 -29.69 -8.77
N GLN A 210 -7.85 -28.85 -9.68
CA GLN A 210 -8.34 -29.28 -11.01
C GLN A 210 -7.32 -29.18 -12.17
N ARG A 211 -6.01 -29.24 -11.94
CA ARG A 211 -5.05 -29.39 -13.06
C ARG A 211 -5.22 -30.77 -13.71
N PRO A 212 -5.68 -30.89 -14.98
CA PRO A 212 -5.81 -32.17 -15.66
C PRO A 212 -4.40 -32.68 -15.99
N ARG A 213 -4.08 -33.91 -15.56
CA ARG A 213 -2.94 -34.63 -16.13
C ARG A 213 -3.31 -35.06 -17.55
N ALA A 214 -2.59 -34.53 -18.53
CA ALA A 214 -2.53 -35.05 -19.90
C ALA A 214 -1.53 -36.21 -19.98
#